data_AF-A0A9W8N3E7-F1
#
_entry.id   AF-A0A9W8N3E7-F1
#
_cell.length_a   1.000
_cell.length_b   1.000
_cell.length_c   1.000
_cell.angle_alpha   90.00
_cell.angle_beta   90.00
_cell.angle_gamma   90.00
#
_symmetry.space_group_name_H-M   'P 1'
#
loop_
_entity.id
_entity.type
_entity.pdbx_description
1 polymer ?
#
loop_
_entity_poly.entity_id
_entity_poly.type
_entity_poly.pdbx_seq_one_letter_code
_entity_poly.pdbx_strand_id
1 'polypeptide(L)'
;MMPQKERRLPFDGTDTDYVNFLEERVISLEKTVDDLKRQKSRPQDIALRNSPRPQAKRKATDSAAQNKRVFSSRLDETVSRFLQLFPSIPSQWDEKRETTGLVAPEQAIEVFHILTRLSSPTSSAAIGSRPKSKSSPLEILNDYYTFASHLKQNAEKQTQLSRYAALLFLGICSVTRQTGLTVDHVDDRIKAYFGKSEYSTHYCGRMRTASKWSAKLMEKLEVSVGRHGPELLLLYGPDVALYNKLSESPGCIEDIARTITSKVSFLHSNAIEQPAISFSMPFILAFMGLE
;
A
#
# COMPACT_ATOMS: atom_id res chain seq x y z
N MET A 1 -1.62 -35.43 -15.50
CA MET A 1 -1.85 -35.89 -14.11
C MET A 1 -1.03 -35.00 -13.21
N MET A 2 -1.67 -34.11 -12.45
CA MET A 2 -0.95 -33.33 -11.46
C MET A 2 -0.57 -34.23 -10.28
N PRO A 3 0.63 -34.09 -9.70
CA PRO A 3 1.02 -34.88 -8.54
C PRO A 3 0.12 -34.56 -7.34
N GLN A 4 -0.34 -35.60 -6.61
CA GLN A 4 -1.18 -35.49 -5.41
C GLN A 4 -0.61 -34.58 -4.29
N LYS A 5 0.65 -34.14 -4.39
CA LYS A 5 1.37 -33.33 -3.41
C LYS A 5 0.91 -31.87 -3.29
N GLU A 6 0.06 -31.36 -4.18
CA GLU A 6 -0.38 -29.95 -4.16
C GLU A 6 -1.80 -29.73 -3.61
N ARG A 7 -2.52 -30.79 -3.24
CA ARG A 7 -3.86 -30.65 -2.66
C ARG A 7 -3.76 -30.19 -1.21
N ARG A 8 -4.21 -28.96 -0.94
CA ARG A 8 -4.24 -28.36 0.42
C ARG A 8 -5.23 -29.05 1.36
N LEU A 9 -6.17 -29.84 0.82
CA LEU A 9 -7.17 -30.58 1.59
C LEU A 9 -7.01 -32.08 1.28
N PRO A 10 -7.06 -32.96 2.30
CA PRO A 10 -7.07 -34.40 2.07
C PRO A 10 -8.33 -34.76 1.29
N PHE A 11 -8.15 -35.25 0.06
CA PHE A 11 -9.24 -35.61 -0.84
C PHE A 11 -8.84 -36.80 -1.70
N ASP A 12 -9.58 -37.89 -1.57
CA ASP A 12 -9.42 -39.11 -2.34
C ASP A 12 -10.38 -39.08 -3.53
N GLY A 13 -9.83 -38.94 -4.73
CA GLY A 13 -10.62 -38.82 -5.96
C GLY A 13 -9.80 -38.29 -7.14
N THR A 14 -10.41 -38.29 -8.32
CA THR A 14 -9.80 -37.75 -9.53
C THR A 14 -9.68 -36.22 -9.45
N ASP A 15 -8.91 -35.61 -10.36
CA ASP A 15 -8.80 -34.15 -10.41
C ASP A 15 -10.16 -33.49 -10.71
N THR A 16 -11.00 -34.14 -11.53
CA THR A 16 -12.38 -33.70 -11.80
C THR A 16 -13.25 -33.75 -10.54
N ASP A 17 -13.13 -34.81 -9.74
CA ASP A 17 -13.86 -34.92 -8.47
C ASP A 17 -13.39 -33.86 -7.46
N TYR A 18 -12.09 -33.52 -7.47
CA TYR A 18 -11.54 -32.49 -6.60
C TYR A 18 -12.01 -31.08 -6.99
N VAL A 19 -12.10 -30.78 -8.29
CA VAL A 19 -12.68 -29.51 -8.77
C VAL A 19 -14.15 -29.40 -8.35
N ASN A 20 -14.95 -30.43 -8.59
CA ASN A 20 -16.36 -30.45 -8.18
C ASN A 20 -16.51 -30.28 -6.65
N PHE A 21 -15.67 -30.96 -5.87
CA PHE A 21 -15.62 -30.81 -4.42
C PHE A 21 -15.31 -29.38 -3.97
N LEU A 22 -14.36 -28.71 -4.63
CA LEU A 22 -14.02 -27.31 -4.32
C LEU A 22 -15.16 -26.36 -4.69
N GLU A 23 -15.84 -26.57 -5.82
CA GLU A 23 -16.99 -25.78 -6.24
C GLU A 23 -18.16 -25.91 -5.24
N GLU A 24 -18.51 -27.13 -4.83
CA GLU A 24 -19.54 -27.38 -3.81
C GLU A 24 -19.17 -26.73 -2.46
N ARG A 25 -17.89 -26.79 -2.08
CA ARG A 25 -17.38 -26.18 -0.85
C ARG A 25 -17.54 -24.66 -0.88
N VAL A 26 -17.22 -24.01 -2.00
CA VAL A 26 -17.37 -22.56 -2.18
C VAL A 26 -18.84 -22.17 -2.06
N ILE A 27 -19.75 -22.87 -2.74
CA ILE A 27 -21.21 -22.61 -2.67
C ILE A 27 -21.71 -22.74 -1.22
N SER A 28 -21.28 -23.78 -0.50
CA SER A 28 -21.66 -23.98 0.91
C SER A 28 -21.15 -22.87 1.82
N LEU A 29 -19.94 -22.37 1.58
CA LEU A 29 -19.35 -21.29 2.37
C LEU A 29 -20.05 -19.95 2.11
N GLU A 30 -20.37 -19.64 0.85
CA GLU A 30 -21.13 -18.45 0.48
C GLU A 30 -22.49 -18.42 1.18
N LYS A 31 -23.21 -19.56 1.18
CA LYS A 31 -24.48 -19.69 1.89
C LYS A 31 -24.34 -19.43 3.40
N THR A 32 -23.30 -19.97 4.02
CA THR A 32 -23.04 -19.79 5.46
C THR A 32 -22.75 -18.32 5.80
N VAL A 33 -21.99 -17.63 4.94
CA VAL A 33 -21.68 -16.21 5.10
C VAL A 33 -22.95 -15.36 5.01
N ASP A 34 -23.84 -15.68 4.08
CA ASP A 34 -25.11 -14.96 3.92
C ASP A 34 -26.07 -15.17 5.08
N ASP A 35 -26.14 -16.39 5.64
CA ASP A 35 -26.93 -16.67 6.83
C ASP A 35 -26.41 -15.90 8.06
N LEU A 36 -25.08 -15.82 8.23
CA LEU A 36 -24.45 -15.03 9.29
C LEU A 36 -24.72 -13.52 9.13
N LYS A 37 -24.70 -13.01 7.90
CA LYS A 37 -25.08 -11.61 7.62
C LYS A 37 -26.54 -11.36 8.00
N ARG A 38 -27.45 -12.27 7.65
CA ARG A 38 -28.89 -12.16 7.99
C ARG A 38 -29.15 -12.22 9.49
N GLN A 39 -28.41 -13.03 10.24
CA GLN A 39 -28.51 -13.09 11.70
C GLN A 39 -28.06 -11.78 12.37
N LYS A 40 -27.02 -11.13 11.83
CA LYS A 40 -26.51 -9.85 12.35
C LYS A 40 -27.47 -8.68 12.11
N SER A 41 -28.41 -8.81 11.17
CA SER A 41 -29.40 -7.79 10.82
C SER A 41 -30.71 -7.88 11.59
N ARG A 42 -30.93 -8.91 12.43
CA ARG A 42 -32.14 -8.98 13.27
C ARG A 42 -32.01 -8.09 14.51
N PRO A 43 -32.90 -7.11 14.73
CA PRO A 43 -32.96 -6.37 15.98
C PRO A 43 -33.28 -7.34 17.11
N GLN A 44 -32.45 -7.37 18.15
CA GLN A 44 -32.81 -8.06 19.39
C GLN A 44 -33.92 -7.24 20.06
N ASP A 45 -35.17 -7.70 19.95
CA ASP A 45 -36.27 -7.25 20.79
C ASP A 45 -35.99 -7.71 22.23
N ILE A 46 -35.38 -6.81 23.00
CA ILE A 46 -35.20 -6.96 24.44
C ILE A 46 -36.55 -6.72 25.11
N ALA A 47 -37.19 -7.80 25.54
CA ALA A 47 -38.40 -7.77 26.33
C ALA A 47 -38.19 -6.98 27.64
N LEU A 48 -39.02 -5.95 27.81
CA LEU A 48 -39.15 -5.14 29.01
C LEU A 48 -39.48 -5.99 30.24
N ARG A 49 -38.64 -5.91 31.27
CA ARG A 49 -39.03 -6.26 32.65
C ARG A 49 -38.85 -5.03 33.54
N ASN A 50 -39.98 -4.48 33.96
CA ASN A 50 -40.10 -3.27 34.75
C ASN A 50 -39.58 -3.48 36.18
N SER A 51 -38.70 -2.59 36.65
CA SER A 51 -38.62 -2.20 38.07
C SER A 51 -38.24 -0.72 38.19
N PRO A 52 -38.90 0.05 39.07
CA PRO A 52 -38.67 1.49 39.16
C PRO A 52 -37.71 1.90 40.28
N ARG A 53 -37.10 3.08 40.06
CA ARG A 53 -36.49 4.06 41.01
C ARG A 53 -35.00 3.84 41.42
N PRO A 54 -34.24 4.91 41.79
CA PRO A 54 -34.38 6.35 41.51
C PRO A 54 -33.18 6.98 40.75
N GLN A 55 -33.47 8.18 40.26
CA GLN A 55 -32.64 9.22 39.67
C GLN A 55 -31.15 9.30 40.09
N ALA A 56 -30.28 9.27 39.08
CA ALA A 56 -29.11 10.14 39.00
C ALA A 56 -28.88 10.54 37.53
N LYS A 57 -29.42 11.70 37.15
CA LYS A 57 -29.16 12.35 35.85
C LYS A 57 -27.66 12.69 35.77
N ARG A 58 -26.88 11.94 35.00
CA ARG A 58 -25.57 12.40 34.51
C ARG A 58 -25.54 12.37 32.99
N LYS A 59 -25.43 13.57 32.44
CA LYS A 59 -25.20 13.94 31.03
C LYS A 59 -23.97 13.21 30.48
N ALA A 60 -24.15 12.08 29.77
CA ALA A 60 -23.06 11.37 29.10
C ALA A 60 -23.28 11.19 27.57
N THR A 61 -24.43 11.61 27.03
CA THR A 61 -24.82 11.36 25.64
C THR A 61 -24.29 12.39 24.64
N ASP A 62 -23.95 13.61 25.07
CA ASP A 62 -23.48 14.65 24.14
C ASP A 62 -22.00 14.47 23.75
N SER A 63 -21.16 13.91 24.64
CA SER A 63 -19.73 13.75 24.39
C SER A 63 -19.41 12.69 23.33
N ALA A 64 -20.17 11.59 23.29
CA ALA A 64 -19.97 10.53 22.29
C ALA A 64 -20.36 10.98 20.87
N ALA A 65 -21.43 11.78 20.74
CA ALA A 65 -21.87 12.32 19.45
C ALA A 65 -20.92 13.40 18.93
N GLN A 66 -20.38 14.24 19.82
CA GLN A 66 -19.41 15.27 19.46
C GLN A 66 -18.06 14.67 19.04
N ASN A 67 -17.58 13.63 19.74
CA ASN A 67 -16.35 12.92 19.36
C ASN A 67 -16.48 12.21 18.00
N LYS A 68 -17.65 11.63 17.67
CA LYS A 68 -17.89 11.03 16.35
C LYS A 68 -17.85 12.07 15.22
N ARG A 69 -18.44 13.25 15.42
CA ARG A 69 -18.42 14.32 14.40
C ARG A 69 -17.02 14.86 14.14
N VAL A 70 -16.23 15.08 15.19
CA VAL A 70 -14.84 15.56 15.06
C VAL A 70 -13.94 14.50 14.42
N PHE A 71 -14.17 13.21 14.69
CA PHE A 71 -13.44 12.13 14.03
C PHE A 71 -13.76 12.06 12.53
N SER A 72 -15.04 12.19 12.14
CA SER A 72 -15.47 12.22 10.74
C SER A 72 -14.79 13.36 9.98
N SER A 73 -14.81 14.59 10.51
CA SER A 73 -14.24 15.74 9.80
C SER A 73 -12.72 15.64 9.60
N ARG A 74 -12.00 15.08 10.58
CA ARG A 74 -10.53 14.87 10.47
C ARG A 74 -10.18 13.76 9.50
N LEU A 75 -11.00 12.71 9.44
CA LEU A 75 -10.84 11.65 8.46
C LEU A 75 -11.04 12.18 7.04
N ASP A 76 -12.07 13.01 6.84
CA ASP A 76 -12.34 13.65 5.55
C ASP A 76 -11.16 14.51 5.08
N GLU A 77 -10.52 15.26 5.98
CA GLU A 77 -9.31 16.04 5.66
C GLU A 77 -8.10 15.13 5.32
N THR A 78 -7.93 14.03 6.05
CA THR A 78 -6.84 13.07 5.82
C THR A 78 -6.99 12.38 4.46
N VAL A 79 -8.21 11.94 4.13
CA VAL A 79 -8.56 11.36 2.83
C VAL A 79 -8.39 12.39 1.71
N SER A 80 -8.86 13.62 1.91
CA SER A 80 -8.70 14.70 0.93
C SER A 80 -7.23 14.98 0.64
N ARG A 81 -6.39 15.08 1.69
CA ARG A 81 -4.94 15.27 1.55
C ARG A 81 -4.29 14.11 0.79
N PHE A 82 -4.70 12.87 1.06
CA PHE A 82 -4.19 11.71 0.33
C PHE A 82 -4.58 11.76 -1.16
N LEU A 83 -5.85 12.06 -1.45
CA LEU A 83 -6.36 12.14 -2.82
C LEU A 83 -5.76 13.30 -3.63
N GLN A 84 -5.30 14.37 -2.97
CA GLN A 84 -4.61 15.49 -3.61
C GLN A 84 -3.20 15.13 -4.12
N LEU A 85 -2.60 14.03 -3.64
CA LEU A 85 -1.28 13.60 -4.08
C LEU A 85 -1.29 13.04 -5.50
N PHE A 86 -2.41 12.45 -5.93
CA PHE A 86 -2.51 11.76 -7.21
C PHE A 86 -2.70 12.74 -8.38
N PRO A 87 -2.10 12.44 -9.54
CA PRO A 87 -2.16 13.33 -10.69
C PRO A 87 -3.60 13.47 -11.18
N SER A 88 -3.93 14.66 -11.65
CA SER A 88 -5.24 14.97 -12.23
C SER A 88 -5.17 15.23 -13.75
N ILE A 89 -3.95 15.34 -14.31
CA ILE A 89 -3.69 15.55 -15.73
C ILE A 89 -2.49 14.70 -16.20
N PRO A 90 -2.42 14.33 -17.49
CA PRO A 90 -1.34 13.49 -18.03
C PRO A 90 0.07 14.03 -17.79
N SER A 91 0.28 15.34 -17.94
CA SER A 91 1.63 15.93 -17.79
C SER A 91 2.23 15.73 -16.40
N GLN A 92 1.39 15.72 -15.34
CA GLN A 92 1.85 15.46 -13.98
C GLN A 92 2.35 14.01 -13.81
N TRP A 93 1.69 13.07 -14.49
CA TRP A 93 2.07 11.66 -14.51
C TRP A 93 3.40 11.45 -15.22
N ASP A 94 3.55 12.04 -16.42
CA ASP A 94 4.75 11.93 -17.22
C ASP A 94 5.97 12.56 -16.53
N GLU A 95 5.81 13.78 -15.98
CA GLU A 95 6.85 14.48 -15.20
C GLU A 95 7.31 13.63 -14.01
N LYS A 96 6.37 12.98 -13.31
CA LYS A 96 6.71 12.16 -12.14
C LYS A 96 7.43 10.88 -12.53
N ARG A 97 7.01 10.21 -13.62
CA ARG A 97 7.74 9.04 -14.16
C ARG A 97 9.14 9.41 -14.62
N GLU A 98 9.31 10.57 -15.26
CA GLU A 98 10.62 11.07 -15.66
C GLU A 98 11.52 11.28 -14.45
N THR A 99 11.02 11.99 -13.44
CA THR A 99 11.78 12.33 -12.23
C THR A 99 12.17 11.11 -11.41
N THR A 100 11.37 10.04 -11.45
CA THR A 100 11.61 8.78 -10.71
C THR A 100 12.34 7.72 -11.53
N GLY A 101 12.57 7.96 -12.83
CA GLY A 101 13.19 7.00 -13.73
C GLY A 101 12.29 5.78 -14.01
N LEU A 102 11.02 6.01 -14.30
CA LEU A 102 10.07 4.97 -14.72
C LEU A 102 9.60 5.14 -16.17
N VAL A 103 10.18 6.06 -16.94
CA VAL A 103 9.76 6.31 -18.34
C VAL A 103 10.15 5.14 -19.24
N ALA A 104 11.41 4.70 -19.17
CA ALA A 104 11.92 3.61 -19.98
C ALA A 104 11.86 2.26 -19.24
N PRO A 105 11.60 1.14 -19.93
CA PRO A 105 11.56 -0.19 -19.32
C PRO A 105 12.83 -0.55 -18.55
N GLU A 106 14.01 -0.18 -19.05
CA GLU A 106 15.30 -0.46 -18.42
C GLU A 106 15.44 0.24 -17.07
N GLN A 107 14.95 1.47 -16.98
CA GLN A 107 14.95 2.24 -15.73
C GLN A 107 13.92 1.67 -14.73
N ALA A 108 12.75 1.23 -15.21
CA ALA A 108 11.76 0.55 -14.38
C ALA A 108 12.32 -0.79 -13.82
N ILE A 109 13.06 -1.55 -14.63
CA ILE A 109 13.80 -2.74 -14.19
C ILE A 109 14.83 -2.38 -13.11
N GLU A 110 15.61 -1.31 -13.31
CA GLU A 110 16.57 -0.83 -12.31
C GLU A 110 15.88 -0.51 -10.97
N VAL A 111 14.77 0.24 -11.01
CA VAL A 111 13.98 0.55 -9.82
C VAL A 111 13.46 -0.72 -9.15
N PHE A 112 12.96 -1.68 -9.93
CA PHE A 112 12.51 -2.97 -9.41
C PHE A 112 13.66 -3.75 -8.74
N HIS A 113 14.86 -3.78 -9.35
CA HIS A 113 16.04 -4.41 -8.76
C HIS A 113 16.48 -3.74 -7.44
N ILE A 114 16.38 -2.42 -7.34
CA ILE A 114 16.65 -1.69 -6.10
C ILE A 114 15.64 -2.11 -5.01
N LEU A 115 14.35 -2.12 -5.33
CA LEU A 115 13.28 -2.45 -4.39
C LEU A 115 13.33 -3.91 -3.92
N THR A 116 13.73 -4.83 -4.81
CA THR A 116 13.90 -6.26 -4.51
C THR A 116 15.28 -6.61 -3.96
N ARG A 117 16.15 -5.62 -3.76
CA ARG A 117 17.54 -5.78 -3.29
C ARG A 117 18.44 -6.66 -4.17
N LEU A 118 18.09 -6.84 -5.44
CA LEU A 118 18.98 -7.47 -6.42
C LEU A 118 20.13 -6.56 -6.84
N SER A 119 19.93 -5.24 -6.72
CA SER A 119 20.96 -4.24 -6.90
C SER A 119 21.17 -3.45 -5.61
N SER A 120 22.43 -3.15 -5.30
CA SER A 120 22.75 -2.19 -4.24
C SER A 120 22.55 -0.77 -4.77
N PRO A 121 21.91 0.14 -4.00
CA PRO A 121 21.75 1.55 -4.42
C PRO A 121 23.07 2.34 -4.44
N THR A 122 24.20 1.70 -4.15
CA THR A 122 25.52 2.35 -4.14
C THR A 122 26.13 2.38 -5.52
N SER A 123 25.77 3.40 -6.30
CA SER A 123 26.67 3.89 -7.34
C SER A 123 27.87 4.52 -6.65
N SER A 124 29.06 3.95 -6.84
CA SER A 124 30.31 4.64 -6.48
C SER A 124 30.29 5.99 -7.18
N ALA A 125 30.28 7.08 -6.42
CA ALA A 125 30.42 8.41 -6.98
C ALA A 125 31.83 8.50 -7.55
N ALA A 126 31.97 8.25 -8.86
CA ALA A 126 33.21 8.53 -9.56
C ALA A 126 33.49 10.02 -9.36
N ILE A 127 34.65 10.33 -8.78
CA ILE A 127 35.11 11.71 -8.65
C ILE A 127 35.22 12.24 -10.09
N GLY A 128 34.28 13.12 -10.46
CA GLY A 128 34.22 13.68 -11.81
C GLY A 128 35.52 14.38 -12.16
N SER A 129 35.87 14.38 -13.44
CA SER A 129 37.00 15.15 -13.96
C SER A 129 36.79 16.63 -13.69
N ARG A 130 37.82 17.31 -13.19
CA ARG A 130 37.82 18.76 -12.94
C ARG A 130 37.37 19.52 -14.19
N PRO A 131 36.55 20.59 -14.06
CA PRO A 131 36.19 21.46 -15.18
C PRO A 131 37.45 21.91 -15.94
N LYS A 132 37.38 21.94 -17.27
CA LYS A 132 38.52 22.33 -18.12
C LYS A 132 38.95 23.77 -17.78
N SER A 133 40.25 24.05 -17.72
CA SER A 133 40.84 25.30 -17.22
C SER A 133 40.54 26.58 -18.03
N LYS A 134 39.61 26.54 -18.99
CA LYS A 134 39.23 27.67 -19.86
C LYS A 134 37.71 27.84 -20.03
N SER A 135 36.88 27.21 -19.19
CA SER A 135 35.43 27.36 -19.30
C SER A 135 34.99 28.80 -19.05
N SER A 136 34.08 29.31 -19.86
CA SER A 136 33.50 30.64 -19.64
C SER A 136 32.62 30.64 -18.37
N PRO A 137 32.41 31.79 -17.70
CA PRO A 137 31.51 31.85 -16.54
C PRO A 137 30.08 31.34 -16.83
N LEU A 138 29.58 31.54 -18.05
CA LEU A 138 28.27 31.05 -18.47
C LEU A 138 28.24 29.52 -18.61
N GLU A 139 29.32 28.91 -19.12
CA GLU A 139 29.46 27.45 -19.17
C GLU A 139 29.48 26.86 -17.77
N ILE A 140 30.24 27.45 -16.83
CA ILE A 140 30.27 26.99 -15.44
C ILE A 140 28.88 27.09 -14.78
N LEU A 141 28.15 28.17 -15.04
CA LEU A 141 26.79 28.35 -14.52
C LEU A 141 25.82 27.29 -15.07
N ASN A 142 25.87 27.03 -16.38
CA ASN A 142 25.04 26.00 -17.03
C ASN A 142 25.39 24.60 -16.52
N ASP A 143 26.68 24.28 -16.38
CA ASP A 143 27.16 23.01 -15.83
C ASP A 143 26.63 22.80 -14.40
N TYR A 144 26.74 23.83 -13.56
CA TYR A 144 26.25 23.76 -12.18
C TYR A 144 24.72 23.68 -12.11
N TYR A 145 24.00 24.39 -12.98
CA TYR A 145 22.55 24.28 -13.08
C TYR A 145 22.11 22.85 -13.43
N THR A 146 22.74 22.23 -14.43
CA THR A 146 22.47 20.83 -14.80
C THR A 146 22.78 19.89 -13.63
N PHE A 147 23.93 20.05 -12.98
CA PHE A 147 24.29 19.28 -11.79
C PHE A 147 23.25 19.42 -10.66
N ALA A 148 22.88 20.65 -10.30
CA ALA A 148 21.91 20.92 -9.24
C ALA A 148 20.52 20.36 -9.59
N SER A 149 20.13 20.41 -10.87
CA SER A 149 18.89 19.83 -11.35
C SER A 149 18.87 18.31 -11.23
N HIS A 150 19.97 17.64 -11.61
CA HIS A 150 20.15 16.21 -11.43
C HIS A 150 20.13 15.80 -9.94
N LEU A 151 20.79 16.57 -9.06
CA LEU A 151 20.72 16.33 -7.62
C LEU A 151 19.30 16.43 -7.08
N LYS A 152 18.54 17.44 -7.52
CA LYS A 152 17.14 17.62 -7.11
C LYS A 152 16.28 16.43 -7.55
N GLN A 153 16.39 16.01 -8.81
CA GLN A 153 15.67 14.85 -9.35
C GLN A 153 16.05 13.56 -8.60
N ASN A 154 17.34 13.34 -8.35
CA ASN A 154 17.81 12.18 -7.59
C ASN A 154 17.28 12.18 -6.14
N ALA A 155 17.29 13.33 -5.46
CA ALA A 155 16.73 13.43 -4.11
C ALA A 155 15.23 13.09 -4.08
N GLU A 156 14.48 13.52 -5.10
CA GLU A 156 13.06 13.20 -5.24
C GLU A 156 12.83 11.71 -5.52
N LYS A 157 13.57 11.13 -6.50
CA LYS A 157 13.58 9.68 -6.77
C LYS A 157 13.83 8.89 -5.49
N GLN A 158 14.92 9.17 -4.79
CA GLN A 158 15.29 8.46 -3.55
C GLN A 158 14.25 8.63 -2.45
N THR A 159 13.61 9.79 -2.35
CA THR A 159 12.52 10.01 -1.40
C THR A 159 11.32 9.10 -1.69
N GLN A 160 10.89 9.00 -2.95
CA GLN A 160 9.77 8.12 -3.31
C GLN A 160 10.11 6.65 -3.12
N LEU A 161 11.29 6.23 -3.58
CA LEU A 161 11.76 4.85 -3.40
C LEU A 161 11.85 4.48 -1.92
N SER A 162 12.35 5.38 -1.06
CA SER A 162 12.42 5.17 0.39
C SER A 162 11.04 5.02 1.02
N ARG A 163 10.06 5.85 0.63
CA ARG A 163 8.67 5.74 1.12
C ARG A 163 8.04 4.41 0.72
N TYR A 164 8.19 4.02 -0.55
CA TYR A 164 7.65 2.77 -1.05
C TYR A 164 8.36 1.55 -0.41
N ALA A 165 9.69 1.59 -0.29
CA ALA A 165 10.46 0.56 0.40
C ALA A 165 10.06 0.40 1.88
N ALA A 166 9.67 1.47 2.57
CA ALA A 166 9.14 1.37 3.93
C ALA A 166 7.81 0.59 3.99
N LEU A 167 6.93 0.73 2.99
CA LEU A 167 5.71 -0.07 2.88
C LEU A 167 6.01 -1.54 2.58
N LEU A 168 6.95 -1.79 1.64
CA LEU A 168 7.41 -3.15 1.32
C LEU A 168 8.02 -3.83 2.54
N PHE A 169 8.89 -3.14 3.27
CA PHE A 169 9.49 -3.64 4.50
C PHE A 169 8.43 -4.05 5.52
N LEU A 170 7.39 -3.24 5.72
CA LEU A 170 6.26 -3.59 6.58
C LEU A 170 5.40 -4.75 6.04
N GLY A 171 5.37 -4.92 4.72
CA GLY A 171 4.77 -6.07 4.04
C GLY A 171 5.55 -7.35 4.35
N ILE A 172 6.88 -7.32 4.20
CA ILE A 172 7.80 -8.40 4.60
C ILE A 172 7.61 -8.74 6.08
N CYS A 173 7.56 -7.74 6.97
CA CYS A 173 7.26 -7.94 8.39
C CYS A 173 5.90 -8.61 8.64
N SER A 174 4.92 -8.34 7.77
CA SER A 174 3.59 -8.95 7.89
C SER A 174 3.60 -10.41 7.45
N VAL A 175 4.26 -10.75 6.34
CA VAL A 175 4.38 -12.12 5.83
C VAL A 175 5.26 -12.97 6.74
N THR A 176 6.43 -12.48 7.15
CA THR A 176 7.33 -13.21 8.07
C THR A 176 6.67 -13.57 9.41
N ARG A 177 5.81 -12.68 9.93
CA ARG A 177 4.98 -13.00 11.11
C ARG A 177 3.99 -14.14 10.82
N GLN A 178 3.38 -14.16 9.63
CA GLN A 178 2.44 -15.21 9.24
C GLN A 178 3.13 -16.56 9.03
N THR A 179 4.40 -16.56 8.62
CA THR A 179 5.19 -17.78 8.40
C THR A 179 5.89 -18.32 9.66
N GLY A 180 5.67 -17.71 10.83
CA GLY A 180 6.05 -18.27 12.13
C GLY A 180 7.08 -17.47 12.93
N LEU A 181 7.56 -16.33 12.43
CA LEU A 181 8.43 -15.46 13.22
C LEU A 181 7.66 -14.81 14.40
N THR A 182 8.29 -14.74 15.58
CA THR A 182 7.61 -14.18 16.76
C THR A 182 7.37 -12.67 16.60
N VAL A 183 6.34 -12.17 17.28
CA VAL A 183 5.98 -10.75 17.23
C VAL A 183 7.12 -9.86 17.68
N ASP A 184 7.87 -10.26 18.71
CA ASP A 184 8.99 -9.48 19.25
C ASP A 184 10.11 -9.28 18.22
N HIS A 185 10.53 -10.35 17.52
CA HIS A 185 11.54 -10.25 16.48
C HIS A 185 11.12 -9.30 15.34
N VAL A 186 9.86 -9.36 14.94
CA VAL A 186 9.32 -8.49 13.89
C VAL A 186 9.22 -7.04 14.38
N ASP A 187 8.70 -6.82 15.58
CA ASP A 187 8.57 -5.50 16.20
C ASP A 187 9.93 -4.84 16.40
N ASP A 188 10.95 -5.59 16.80
CA ASP A 188 12.31 -5.07 17.00
C ASP A 188 12.94 -4.59 15.68
N ARG A 189 12.69 -5.29 14.57
CA ARG A 189 13.11 -4.82 13.24
C ARG A 189 12.37 -3.55 12.83
N ILE A 190 11.07 -3.45 13.12
CA ILE A 190 10.29 -2.24 12.85
C ILE A 190 10.83 -1.05 13.67
N LYS A 191 11.07 -1.25 14.97
CA LYS A 191 11.64 -0.22 15.87
C LYS A 191 12.99 0.26 15.37
N ALA A 192 13.87 -0.67 14.98
CA ALA A 192 15.19 -0.37 14.46
C ALA A 192 15.11 0.44 13.15
N TYR A 193 14.25 0.04 12.21
CA TYR A 193 14.09 0.72 10.93
C TYR A 193 13.58 2.16 11.08
N PHE A 194 12.56 2.39 11.91
CA PHE A 194 12.00 3.72 12.12
C PHE A 194 12.73 4.53 13.20
N GLY A 195 13.82 4.02 13.77
CA GLY A 195 14.69 4.72 14.72
C GLY A 195 14.04 5.07 16.05
N LYS A 196 13.00 4.35 16.49
CA LYS A 196 12.32 4.62 17.77
C LYS A 196 12.14 3.35 18.57
N SER A 197 13.10 3.07 19.45
CA SER A 197 13.09 1.93 20.38
C SER A 197 11.88 1.94 21.32
N GLU A 198 11.31 3.12 21.59
CA GLU A 198 10.16 3.32 22.48
C GLU A 198 8.82 2.93 21.85
N TYR A 199 8.78 2.55 20.56
CA TYR A 199 7.52 2.14 19.97
C TYR A 199 6.97 0.87 20.60
N SER A 200 5.71 0.96 21.03
CA SER A 200 5.00 -0.18 21.57
C SER A 200 4.68 -1.23 20.50
N THR A 201 4.45 -2.47 20.93
CA THR A 201 3.93 -3.54 20.07
C THR A 201 2.62 -3.14 19.38
N HIS A 202 1.78 -2.36 20.06
CA HIS A 202 0.57 -1.81 19.47
C HIS A 202 0.88 -0.88 18.28
N TYR A 203 1.88 0.01 18.41
CA TYR A 203 2.31 0.87 17.29
C TYR A 203 2.82 0.03 16.11
N CYS A 204 3.69 -0.94 16.36
CA CYS A 204 4.21 -1.84 15.32
C CYS A 204 3.08 -2.64 14.63
N GLY A 205 2.09 -3.05 15.41
CA GLY A 205 0.84 -3.65 14.91
C GLY A 205 0.11 -2.76 13.92
N ARG A 206 -0.08 -1.47 14.24
CA ARG A 206 -0.73 -0.51 13.34
C ARG A 206 0.06 -0.26 12.06
N MET A 207 1.39 -0.18 12.14
CA MET A 207 2.25 -0.03 10.95
C MET A 207 2.10 -1.22 9.99
N ARG A 208 2.02 -2.45 10.50
CA ARG A 208 1.69 -3.63 9.67
C ARG A 208 0.28 -3.53 9.06
N THR A 209 -0.71 -3.06 9.82
CA THR A 209 -2.06 -2.82 9.30
C THR A 209 -2.06 -1.78 8.17
N ALA A 210 -1.25 -0.73 8.29
CA ALA A 210 -1.08 0.30 7.26
C ALA A 210 -0.56 -0.29 5.93
N SER A 211 0.45 -1.17 6.01
CA SER A 211 1.00 -1.87 4.84
C SER A 211 0.00 -2.85 4.22
N LYS A 212 -0.75 -3.60 5.03
CA LYS A 212 -1.84 -4.45 4.52
C LYS A 212 -2.95 -3.63 3.85
N TRP A 213 -3.26 -2.46 4.40
CA TRP A 213 -4.25 -1.55 3.81
C TRP A 213 -3.75 -0.99 2.47
N SER A 214 -2.48 -0.60 2.36
CA SER A 214 -1.92 -0.12 1.10
C SER A 214 -1.84 -1.23 0.05
N ALA A 215 -1.48 -2.46 0.41
CA ALA A 215 -1.50 -3.61 -0.50
C ALA A 215 -2.89 -3.86 -1.09
N LYS A 216 -3.94 -3.83 -0.25
CA LYS A 216 -5.34 -3.93 -0.72
C LYS A 216 -5.72 -2.78 -1.65
N LEU A 217 -5.24 -1.57 -1.39
CA LEU A 217 -5.50 -0.42 -2.26
C LEU A 217 -4.82 -0.63 -3.62
N MET A 218 -3.58 -1.13 -3.64
CA MET A 218 -2.87 -1.49 -4.88
C MET A 218 -3.65 -2.54 -5.67
N GLU A 219 -4.14 -3.60 -5.03
CA GLU A 219 -4.96 -4.63 -5.69
C GLU A 219 -6.22 -4.03 -6.33
N LYS A 220 -6.94 -3.17 -5.61
CA LYS A 220 -8.14 -2.49 -6.14
C LYS A 220 -7.81 -1.59 -7.32
N LEU A 221 -6.71 -0.85 -7.25
CA LEU A 221 -6.27 -0.01 -8.35
C LEU A 221 -5.74 -0.84 -9.52
N GLU A 222 -5.09 -1.98 -9.27
CA GLU A 222 -4.60 -2.86 -10.31
C GLU A 222 -5.75 -3.46 -11.13
N VAL A 223 -6.86 -3.78 -10.48
CA VAL A 223 -8.09 -4.21 -11.18
C VAL A 223 -8.67 -3.08 -12.04
N SER A 224 -8.63 -1.83 -11.56
CA SER A 224 -9.28 -0.70 -12.24
C SER A 224 -8.42 -0.08 -13.35
N VAL A 225 -7.14 0.15 -13.10
CA VAL A 225 -6.21 0.88 -13.98
C VAL A 225 -4.99 0.04 -14.40
N GLY A 226 -5.04 -1.29 -14.19
CA GLY A 226 -3.96 -2.20 -14.56
C GLY A 226 -2.67 -1.97 -13.75
N ARG A 227 -1.52 -2.27 -14.36
CA ARG A 227 -0.21 -2.17 -13.68
C ARG A 227 0.15 -0.76 -13.20
N HIS A 228 -0.52 0.27 -13.72
CA HIS A 228 -0.36 1.65 -13.25
C HIS A 228 -0.93 1.87 -11.85
N GLY A 229 -1.81 1.00 -11.34
CA GLY A 229 -2.39 1.12 -10.00
C GLY A 229 -1.33 1.08 -8.91
N PRO A 230 -0.53 0.01 -8.82
CA PRO A 230 0.62 -0.04 -7.92
C PRO A 230 1.68 1.02 -8.21
N GLU A 231 1.93 1.33 -9.49
CA GLU A 231 2.88 2.38 -9.90
C GLU A 231 2.48 3.76 -9.36
N LEU A 232 1.19 4.10 -9.32
CA LEU A 232 0.70 5.34 -8.72
C LEU A 232 1.11 5.46 -7.24
N LEU A 233 1.09 4.36 -6.48
CA LEU A 233 1.51 4.37 -5.09
C LEU A 233 3.04 4.43 -4.95
N LEU A 234 3.79 3.90 -5.91
CA LEU A 234 5.24 4.08 -5.97
C LEU A 234 5.61 5.55 -6.23
N LEU A 235 4.90 6.20 -7.14
CA LEU A 235 5.20 7.56 -7.59
C LEU A 235 4.70 8.66 -6.63
N TYR A 236 3.49 8.49 -6.10
CA TYR A 236 2.77 9.51 -5.33
C TYR A 236 2.46 9.09 -3.89
N GLY A 237 2.89 7.89 -3.50
CA GLY A 237 2.68 7.37 -2.16
C GLY A 237 3.22 8.32 -1.08
N PRO A 238 2.42 8.67 -0.07
CA PRO A 238 2.90 9.41 1.08
C PRO A 238 3.83 8.56 1.96
N ASP A 239 4.30 9.17 3.05
CA ASP A 239 4.91 8.41 4.13
C ASP A 239 3.92 7.39 4.76
N VAL A 240 4.49 6.39 5.43
CA VAL A 240 3.72 5.34 6.13
C VAL A 240 2.79 5.89 7.20
N ALA A 241 3.09 7.04 7.81
CA ALA A 241 2.25 7.61 8.85
C ALA A 241 0.89 8.05 8.30
N LEU A 242 0.81 8.50 7.04
CA LEU A 242 -0.47 8.79 6.40
C LEU A 242 -1.27 7.52 6.13
N TYR A 243 -0.64 6.46 5.62
CA TYR A 243 -1.30 5.15 5.46
C TYR A 243 -1.81 4.59 6.79
N ASN A 244 -1.05 4.78 7.87
CA ASN A 244 -1.44 4.35 9.20
C ASN A 244 -2.75 5.02 9.63
N LYS A 245 -2.88 6.35 9.42
CA LYS A 245 -4.13 7.07 9.71
C LYS A 245 -5.31 6.59 8.85
N LEU A 246 -5.08 6.36 7.56
CA LEU A 246 -6.12 5.88 6.64
C LEU A 246 -6.60 4.46 7.01
N SER A 247 -5.67 3.59 7.43
CA SER A 247 -5.97 2.21 7.78
C SER A 247 -6.87 2.04 9.01
N GLU A 248 -6.96 3.07 9.86
CA GLU A 248 -7.88 3.08 11.01
C GLU A 248 -9.35 3.21 10.57
N SER A 249 -9.61 3.51 9.29
CA SER A 249 -10.95 3.65 8.71
C SER A 249 -11.15 2.70 7.52
N PRO A 250 -11.33 1.39 7.75
CA PRO A 250 -11.31 0.37 6.69
C PRO A 250 -12.43 0.51 5.65
N GLY A 251 -13.51 1.25 5.93
CA GLY A 251 -14.65 1.41 5.02
C GLY A 251 -14.44 2.39 3.86
N CYS A 252 -13.33 3.12 3.80
CA CYS A 252 -13.10 4.13 2.75
C CYS A 252 -12.25 3.63 1.58
N ILE A 253 -11.73 2.41 1.61
CA ILE A 253 -10.75 1.96 0.60
C ILE A 253 -11.37 1.86 -0.80
N GLU A 254 -12.61 1.38 -0.91
CA GLU A 254 -13.35 1.32 -2.18
C GLU A 254 -13.63 2.72 -2.73
N ASP A 255 -14.04 3.65 -1.87
CA ASP A 255 -14.33 5.02 -2.28
C ASP A 255 -13.05 5.74 -2.69
N ILE A 256 -11.96 5.59 -1.94
CA ILE A 256 -10.64 6.12 -2.29
C ILE A 256 -10.16 5.55 -3.63
N ALA A 257 -10.23 4.22 -3.81
CA ALA A 257 -9.83 3.59 -5.06
C ALA A 257 -10.67 4.09 -6.24
N ARG A 258 -11.98 4.26 -6.06
CA ARG A 258 -12.89 4.82 -7.08
C ARG A 258 -12.53 6.26 -7.42
N THR A 259 -12.26 7.10 -6.42
CA THR A 259 -11.87 8.50 -6.65
C THR A 259 -10.53 8.61 -7.35
N ILE A 260 -9.53 7.80 -6.97
CA ILE A 260 -8.24 7.76 -7.67
C ILE A 260 -8.45 7.32 -9.12
N THR A 261 -9.16 6.21 -9.35
CA THR A 261 -9.48 5.69 -10.69
C THR A 261 -10.15 6.76 -11.56
N SER A 262 -11.10 7.50 -11.00
CA SER A 262 -11.77 8.60 -11.71
C SER A 262 -10.82 9.74 -12.06
N LYS A 263 -9.88 10.10 -11.16
CA LYS A 263 -8.88 11.15 -11.39
C LYS A 263 -7.86 10.78 -12.46
N VAL A 264 -7.46 9.51 -12.47
CA VAL A 264 -6.45 8.98 -13.39
C VAL A 264 -7.08 8.26 -14.58
N SER A 265 -8.29 8.64 -14.96
CA SER A 265 -9.03 8.00 -16.05
C SER A 265 -8.26 8.02 -17.38
N PHE A 266 -7.43 9.05 -17.59
CA PHE A 266 -6.53 9.17 -18.74
C PHE A 266 -5.50 8.04 -18.88
N LEU A 267 -5.24 7.24 -17.83
CA LEU A 267 -4.32 6.11 -17.88
C LEU A 267 -4.92 4.85 -18.53
N HIS A 268 -6.25 4.73 -18.63
CA HIS A 268 -6.90 3.53 -19.20
C HIS A 268 -6.55 3.32 -20.67
N SER A 269 -6.33 4.41 -21.42
CA SER A 269 -6.07 4.36 -22.86
C SER A 269 -4.73 3.73 -23.22
N ASN A 270 -3.78 3.65 -22.27
CA ASN A 270 -2.39 3.22 -22.54
C ASN A 270 -2.03 1.88 -21.87
N ALA A 271 -2.91 1.33 -21.02
CA ALA A 271 -2.58 0.22 -20.13
C ALA A 271 -2.38 -1.15 -20.83
N ILE A 272 -2.78 -1.29 -22.09
CA ILE A 272 -2.84 -2.58 -22.79
C ILE A 272 -1.54 -2.90 -23.56
N GLU A 273 -0.71 -1.91 -23.87
CA GLU A 273 0.35 -2.09 -24.89
C GLU A 273 1.79 -2.17 -24.36
N GLN A 274 2.05 -1.84 -23.09
CA GLN A 274 3.42 -1.83 -22.59
C GLN A 274 3.74 -3.04 -21.70
N PRO A 275 4.70 -3.92 -22.09
CA PRO A 275 5.22 -4.94 -21.20
C PRO A 275 5.99 -4.26 -20.05
N ALA A 276 5.28 -3.99 -18.96
CA ALA A 276 5.83 -3.31 -17.78
C ALA A 276 5.87 -4.24 -16.56
N ILE A 277 6.88 -4.12 -15.71
CA ILE A 277 6.94 -4.85 -14.44
C ILE A 277 5.82 -4.37 -13.50
N SER A 278 5.16 -5.28 -12.77
CA SER A 278 4.20 -4.88 -11.74
C SER A 278 4.96 -4.45 -10.48
N PHE A 279 4.60 -3.29 -9.95
CA PHE A 279 5.05 -2.83 -8.63
C PHE A 279 4.02 -3.16 -7.55
N SER A 280 3.17 -4.18 -7.73
CA SER A 280 2.26 -4.59 -6.66
C SER A 280 3.05 -5.25 -5.53
N MET A 281 2.68 -4.94 -4.29
CA MET A 281 3.35 -5.52 -3.12
C MET A 281 3.27 -7.06 -3.12
N PRO A 282 2.13 -7.71 -3.41
CA PRO A 282 2.09 -9.17 -3.52
C PRO A 282 3.07 -9.73 -4.56
N PHE A 283 3.17 -9.10 -5.74
CA PHE A 283 4.10 -9.54 -6.78
C PHE A 283 5.57 -9.41 -6.34
N ILE A 284 5.96 -8.27 -5.76
CA ILE A 284 7.32 -8.04 -5.26
C ILE A 284 7.67 -9.05 -4.16
N LEU A 285 6.76 -9.32 -3.22
CA LEU A 285 7.00 -10.26 -2.11
C LEU A 285 7.14 -11.70 -2.62
N ALA A 286 6.25 -12.13 -3.53
CA ALA A 286 6.35 -13.45 -4.17
C ALA A 286 7.68 -13.58 -4.94
N PHE A 287 8.09 -12.54 -5.67
CA PHE A 287 9.38 -12.51 -6.36
C PHE A 287 10.58 -12.65 -5.38
N MET A 288 10.46 -12.13 -4.16
CA MET A 288 11.45 -12.31 -3.10
C MET A 288 11.38 -13.68 -2.40
N GLY A 289 10.49 -14.57 -2.83
CA GLY A 289 10.27 -15.88 -2.20
C GLY A 289 9.47 -15.83 -0.90
N LEU A 290 8.63 -14.80 -0.73
CA LEU A 290 7.78 -14.59 0.44
C LEU A 290 6.31 -14.74 0.02
N GLU A 291 5.78 -15.96 0.12
CA GLU A 291 4.36 -16.31 -0.12
C GLU A 291 3.64 -16.76 1.16
#